data_AF-A0A819Q5P4-F1
#
_entry.id   AF-A0A819Q5P4-F1
#
_cell.length_a   1.000
_cell.length_b   1.000
_cell.length_c   1.000
_cell.angle_alpha   90.00
_cell.angle_beta   90.00
_cell.angle_gamma   90.00
#
_symmetry.space_group_name_H-M   'P 1'
#
loop_
_entity.id
_entity.type
_entity.pdbx_description
1 polymer ?
#
loop_
_entity_poly.entity_id
_entity_poly.type
_entity_poly.pdbx_seq_one_letter_code
_entity_poly.pdbx_strand_id
1 'polypeptide(L)'
;MIVDQQREISSYHEQIKYVPKRDCNTKFNLYLLYPDQPKNSSTNYSIHIDIYNKTDLTYWGSWHLSIPFQFLPVNRIATQLFLSSNEQPTICPLSCGIHGKCIAYINKNSSYFCKFNQGYSGIYCQKEHNCSCSFHSLCITSSMCICPMNKFGSKCYLKHSFCQSC
;
A
#
# COMPACT_ATOMS: atom_id res chain seq x y z
N MET A 1 1.14 -0.90 5.17
CA MET A 1 0.11 -0.19 5.95
C MET A 1 -0.73 -1.19 6.73
N ILE A 2 -1.37 -0.76 7.82
CA ILE A 2 -2.39 -1.58 8.51
C ILE A 2 -3.75 -1.27 7.89
N VAL A 3 -4.54 -2.32 7.65
CA VAL A 3 -5.92 -2.23 7.15
C VAL A 3 -6.85 -3.01 8.05
N ASP A 4 -8.09 -2.57 8.17
CA ASP A 4 -9.15 -3.32 8.85
C ASP A 4 -9.92 -4.25 7.90
N GLN A 5 -10.99 -4.89 8.40
CA GLN A 5 -11.85 -5.78 7.62
C GLN A 5 -12.64 -5.06 6.52
N GLN A 6 -12.96 -3.78 6.75
CA GLN A 6 -13.61 -2.88 5.79
C GLN A 6 -12.59 -2.24 4.84
N ARG A 7 -11.32 -2.66 4.95
CA ARG A 7 -10.19 -2.20 4.17
C ARG A 7 -10.02 -0.68 4.24
N GLU A 8 -10.39 -0.11 5.37
CA GLU A 8 -10.00 1.24 5.73
C GLU A 8 -8.53 1.20 6.13
N ILE A 9 -7.78 2.13 5.53
CA ILE A 9 -6.34 2.22 5.71
C ILE A 9 -6.09 3.06 6.97
N SER A 10 -5.30 2.53 7.89
CA SER A 10 -4.84 3.28 9.05
C SER A 10 -4.11 4.55 8.60
N SER A 11 -4.30 5.64 9.34
CA SER A 11 -3.58 6.90 9.11
C SER A 11 -2.06 6.70 9.14
N TYR A 12 -1.59 5.75 9.95
CA TYR A 12 -0.19 5.36 10.04
C TYR A 12 0.18 4.37 8.94
N HIS A 13 1.10 4.81 8.09
CA HIS A 13 1.63 4.03 6.98
C HIS A 13 3.12 4.29 6.83
N GLU A 14 3.82 3.30 6.28
CA GLU A 14 5.24 3.38 6.00
C GLU A 14 5.47 3.15 4.50
N GLN A 15 6.42 3.90 3.94
CA GLN A 15 6.85 3.76 2.55
C GLN A 15 8.35 3.49 2.49
N ILE A 16 8.74 2.43 1.80
CA ILE A 16 10.14 2.09 1.57
C ILE A 16 10.48 2.15 0.08
N LYS A 17 11.70 2.56 -0.22
CA LYS A 17 12.25 2.47 -1.58
C LYS A 17 13.20 1.27 -1.62
N TYR A 18 12.94 0.36 -2.55
CA TYR A 18 13.78 -0.81 -2.79
C TYR A 18 14.46 -0.69 -4.16
N VAL A 19 15.79 -0.81 -4.18
CA VAL A 19 16.59 -0.84 -5.40
C VAL A 19 17.32 -2.19 -5.46
N PRO A 20 16.99 -3.09 -6.41
CA PRO A 20 17.53 -4.45 -6.45
C PRO A 20 19.07 -4.51 -6.38
N LYS A 21 19.77 -3.62 -7.10
CA LYS A 21 21.24 -3.59 -7.13
C LYS A 21 21.89 -3.24 -5.78
N ARG A 22 21.17 -2.53 -4.91
CA ARG A 22 21.68 -2.03 -3.62
C ARG A 22 21.10 -2.81 -2.44
N ASP A 23 19.84 -3.19 -2.52
CA ASP A 23 19.03 -3.57 -1.35
C ASP A 23 18.70 -5.07 -1.29
N CYS A 24 19.23 -5.90 -2.21
CA CYS A 24 18.94 -7.34 -2.30
C CYS A 24 19.15 -8.11 -0.97
N ASN A 25 20.14 -7.72 -0.16
CA ASN A 25 20.45 -8.36 1.12
C ASN A 25 20.01 -7.52 2.33
N THR A 26 19.28 -6.43 2.09
CA THR A 26 18.86 -5.49 3.14
C THR A 26 17.57 -5.96 3.79
N LYS A 27 17.55 -5.94 5.13
CA LYS A 27 16.33 -6.17 5.92
C LYS A 27 15.71 -4.83 6.29
N PHE A 28 14.42 -4.67 6.01
CA PHE A 28 13.67 -3.47 6.39
C PHE A 28 12.92 -3.72 7.69
N ASN A 29 13.19 -2.88 8.70
CA ASN A 29 12.47 -2.90 9.97
C ASN A 29 11.48 -1.73 9.96
N LEU A 30 10.18 -2.03 10.00
CA LEU A 30 9.11 -1.05 9.94
C LEU A 30 8.23 -1.17 11.18
N TYR A 31 7.80 -0.03 11.70
CA TYR A 31 6.87 0.04 12.81
C TYR A 31 5.54 0.55 12.27
N LEU A 32 4.50 -0.26 12.39
CA LEU A 32 3.14 0.12 12.03
C LEU A 32 2.32 0.29 13.30
N LEU A 33 1.67 1.43 13.44
CA LEU A 33 0.85 1.77 14.60
C LEU A 33 -0.63 1.57 14.30
N TYR A 34 -1.38 1.13 15.31
CA TYR A 34 -2.83 1.09 15.23
C TYR A 34 -3.40 2.53 15.23
N PRO A 35 -4.57 2.75 14.61
CA PRO A 35 -5.19 4.08 14.57
C PRO A 35 -5.47 4.63 15.98
N ASP A 36 -5.99 3.78 16.87
CA ASP A 36 -6.42 4.13 18.21
C ASP A 36 -5.55 3.47 19.28
N GLN A 37 -5.35 4.17 20.40
CA GLN A 37 -4.70 3.65 21.59
C GLN A 37 -5.61 3.88 22.81
N PRO A 38 -6.18 2.83 23.43
CA PRO A 38 -5.96 1.41 23.15
C PRO A 38 -6.63 0.94 21.85
N LYS A 39 -6.08 -0.12 21.26
CA LYS A 39 -6.63 -0.76 20.06
C LYS A 39 -8.05 -1.26 20.32
N ASN A 40 -8.94 -1.05 19.36
CA ASN A 40 -10.28 -1.64 19.37
C ASN A 40 -10.21 -3.18 19.26
N SER A 41 -10.68 -3.88 20.29
CA SER A 41 -10.67 -5.35 20.36
C SER A 41 -11.66 -6.02 19.41
N SER A 42 -12.66 -5.29 18.92
CA SER A 42 -13.70 -5.81 18.02
C SER A 42 -13.29 -5.75 16.55
N THR A 43 -12.24 -5.00 16.22
CA THR A 43 -11.81 -4.78 14.83
C THR A 43 -10.64 -5.68 14.48
N ASN A 44 -10.80 -6.48 13.42
CA ASN A 44 -9.68 -7.28 12.93
C ASN A 44 -8.78 -6.50 11.99
N TYR A 45 -7.49 -6.49 12.29
CA TYR A 45 -6.48 -5.82 11.48
C TYR A 45 -5.59 -6.81 10.72
N SER A 46 -5.17 -6.41 9.53
CA SER A 46 -4.14 -7.09 8.76
C SER A 46 -3.12 -6.08 8.20
N ILE A 47 -1.98 -6.59 7.74
CA ILE A 47 -0.97 -5.77 7.09
C ILE A 47 -1.13 -5.93 5.58
N HIS A 48 -1.35 -4.81 4.90
CA HIS A 48 -1.38 -4.72 3.45
C HIS A 48 -0.11 -4.02 2.97
N ILE A 49 0.55 -4.60 1.98
CA ILE A 49 1.77 -4.05 1.39
C ILE A 49 1.54 -3.92 -0.10
N ASP A 50 1.58 -2.70 -0.61
CA ASP A 50 1.48 -2.42 -2.04
C ASP A 50 2.85 -2.17 -2.64
N ILE A 51 3.06 -2.67 -3.86
CA ILE A 51 4.31 -2.52 -4.58
C ILE A 51 4.03 -1.74 -5.87
N TYR A 52 4.81 -0.68 -6.05
CA TYR A 52 4.74 0.18 -7.23
C TYR A 52 6.11 0.33 -7.85
N ASN A 53 6.17 0.34 -9.18
CA ASN A 53 7.35 0.79 -9.89
C ASN A 53 7.50 2.30 -9.70
N LYS A 54 8.68 2.73 -9.25
CA LYS A 54 8.92 4.14 -8.91
C LYS A 54 9.05 5.05 -10.13
N THR A 55 9.43 4.49 -11.28
CA THR A 55 9.71 5.25 -12.50
C THR A 55 8.44 5.76 -13.16
N ASP A 56 7.44 4.89 -13.30
CA ASP A 56 6.17 5.16 -13.99
C ASP A 56 4.95 5.13 -13.06
N LEU A 57 5.14 4.86 -11.76
CA LEU A 57 4.09 4.68 -10.75
C LEU A 57 3.11 3.56 -11.08
N THR A 58 3.51 2.60 -11.93
CA THR A 58 2.69 1.44 -12.24
C THR A 58 2.60 0.54 -11.02
N TYR A 59 1.40 0.05 -10.77
CA TYR A 59 1.14 -0.89 -9.69
C TYR A 59 1.59 -2.28 -10.12
N TRP A 60 2.32 -2.95 -9.24
CA TRP A 60 2.91 -4.25 -9.55
C TRP A 60 2.19 -5.39 -8.84
N GLY A 61 1.83 -5.20 -7.57
CA GLY A 61 1.08 -6.19 -6.82
C GLY A 61 0.99 -5.85 -5.34
N SER A 62 0.26 -6.69 -4.60
CA SER A 62 0.09 -6.51 -3.16
C SER A 62 0.23 -7.81 -2.40
N TRP A 63 0.64 -7.67 -1.16
CA TRP A 63 0.75 -8.73 -0.18
C TRP A 63 -0.23 -8.50 0.98
N HIS A 64 -0.75 -9.60 1.52
CA HIS A 64 -1.61 -9.59 2.69
C HIS A 64 -1.03 -10.48 3.78
N LEU A 65 -0.67 -9.89 4.92
CA LEU A 65 -0.18 -10.61 6.09
C LEU A 65 -1.23 -10.55 7.19
N SER A 66 -1.60 -11.71 7.73
CA SER A 66 -2.51 -11.79 8.87
C SER A 66 -1.75 -11.46 10.16
N ILE A 67 -2.39 -10.73 11.09
CA ILE A 67 -1.86 -10.51 12.44
C ILE A 67 -2.41 -11.61 13.35
N PRO A 68 -1.58 -12.54 13.86
CA PRO A 68 -2.07 -13.74 14.55
C PRO A 68 -2.61 -13.44 15.95
N PHE A 69 -1.94 -12.59 16.73
CA PHE A 69 -2.30 -12.33 18.12
C PHE A 69 -2.90 -10.94 18.29
N GLN A 70 -4.15 -10.81 17.86
CA GLN A 70 -4.83 -9.51 17.92
C GLN A 70 -5.19 -9.06 19.33
N PHE A 71 -5.10 -9.89 20.36
CA PHE A 71 -5.22 -9.43 21.74
C PHE A 71 -3.95 -8.75 22.25
N LEU A 72 -2.79 -9.01 21.62
CA LEU A 72 -1.54 -8.38 22.03
C LEU A 72 -1.48 -6.91 21.56
N PRO A 73 -0.95 -6.01 22.39
CA PRO A 73 -0.75 -4.62 22.02
C PRO A 73 0.31 -4.47 20.93
N VAL A 74 1.29 -5.38 20.88
CA VAL A 74 2.41 -5.36 19.93
C VAL A 74 2.59 -6.74 19.31
N ASN A 75 2.71 -6.78 17.97
CA ASN A 75 3.02 -7.98 17.21
C ASN A 75 4.32 -7.77 16.43
N ARG A 76 5.23 -8.74 16.46
CA ARG A 76 6.43 -8.75 15.61
C ARG A 76 6.23 -9.75 14.49
N ILE A 77 6.16 -9.27 13.26
CA ILE A 77 5.96 -10.08 12.06
C ILE A 77 7.18 -9.94 11.17
N ALA A 78 7.74 -11.08 10.75
CA ALA A 78 8.84 -11.14 9.79
C ALA A 78 8.37 -11.95 8.58
N THR A 79 8.56 -11.40 7.39
CA THR A 79 8.22 -12.08 6.13
C THR A 79 9.25 -11.75 5.06
N GLN A 80 9.46 -12.68 4.14
CA GLN A 80 10.29 -12.46 2.96
C GLN A 80 9.36 -12.16 1.78
N LEU A 81 9.48 -10.96 1.23
CA LEU A 81 8.75 -10.56 0.03
C LEU A 81 9.53 -11.03 -1.20
N PHE A 82 8.88 -11.79 -2.07
CA PHE A 82 9.39 -12.09 -3.40
C PHE A 82 8.69 -11.23 -4.45
N LEU A 83 9.48 -10.86 -5.45
CA LEU A 83 9.08 -9.99 -6.53
C LEU A 83 8.81 -10.88 -7.76
N SER A 84 7.56 -11.27 -8.00
CA SER A 84 7.18 -12.11 -9.15
C SER A 84 6.41 -11.31 -10.20
N SER A 85 6.70 -11.55 -11.48
CA SER A 85 5.96 -11.00 -12.61
C SER A 85 4.73 -11.84 -12.97
N ASN A 86 4.01 -12.35 -11.97
CA ASN A 86 2.88 -13.24 -12.26
C ASN A 86 1.77 -12.45 -12.94
N GLU A 87 1.32 -12.97 -14.07
CA GLU A 87 0.13 -12.47 -14.75
C GLU A 87 -1.06 -12.58 -13.79
N GLN A 88 -1.87 -11.53 -13.77
CA GLN A 88 -3.07 -11.54 -12.94
C GLN A 88 -4.01 -12.65 -13.43
N PRO A 89 -4.60 -13.44 -12.51
CA PRO A 89 -5.56 -14.45 -12.91
C PRO A 89 -6.69 -13.83 -13.72
N THR A 90 -7.02 -14.45 -14.86
CA THR A 90 -8.03 -13.97 -15.82
C THR A 90 -9.45 -13.98 -15.25
N ILE A 91 -9.71 -14.81 -14.24
CA ILE A 91 -11.02 -14.93 -13.60
C ILE A 91 -10.95 -14.28 -12.23
N CYS A 92 -11.72 -13.21 -12.05
CA CYS A 92 -11.93 -12.61 -10.74
C CYS A 92 -13.34 -12.93 -10.20
N PRO A 93 -13.47 -13.39 -8.94
CA PRO A 93 -14.75 -13.63 -8.29
C PRO A 93 -15.41 -12.36 -7.69
N LEU A 94 -14.67 -11.27 -7.50
CA LEU A 94 -15.18 -10.02 -6.90
C LEU A 94 -15.64 -9.00 -7.94
N SER A 95 -16.83 -8.44 -7.72
CA SER A 95 -17.30 -7.25 -8.43
C SER A 95 -16.80 -5.99 -7.72
N CYS A 96 -15.84 -5.30 -8.34
CA CYS A 96 -15.17 -4.12 -7.78
C CYS A 96 -15.77 -2.78 -8.26
N GLY A 97 -16.95 -2.83 -8.88
CA GLY A 97 -17.59 -1.67 -9.48
C GLY A 97 -16.81 -1.07 -10.65
N ILE A 98 -17.23 0.12 -11.10
CA ILE A 98 -16.60 0.84 -12.22
C ILE A 98 -15.30 1.57 -11.83
N HIS A 99 -15.10 1.80 -10.53
CA HIS A 99 -13.96 2.57 -10.00
C HIS A 99 -12.85 1.69 -9.44
N GLY A 100 -12.90 0.38 -9.71
CA GLY A 100 -11.96 -0.57 -9.16
C GLY A 100 -11.63 -1.70 -10.14
N LYS A 101 -10.51 -2.35 -9.88
CA LYS A 101 -10.08 -3.56 -10.58
C LYS A 101 -9.81 -4.65 -9.55
N CYS A 102 -10.24 -5.85 -9.87
CA CYS A 102 -9.97 -6.98 -9.02
C CYS A 102 -8.54 -7.49 -9.21
N ILE A 103 -7.84 -7.75 -8.11
CA ILE A 103 -6.45 -8.18 -8.09
C ILE A 103 -6.28 -9.27 -7.05
N ALA A 104 -5.46 -10.28 -7.36
CA ALA A 104 -5.06 -11.32 -6.42
C ALA A 104 -3.86 -10.88 -5.57
N TYR A 105 -3.82 -11.33 -4.32
CA TYR A 105 -2.62 -11.19 -3.49
C TYR A 105 -1.51 -12.12 -3.97
N ILE A 106 -0.28 -11.62 -4.02
CA ILE A 106 0.88 -12.40 -4.47
C ILE A 106 1.15 -13.60 -3.56
N ASN A 107 0.93 -13.43 -2.26
CA ASN A 107 1.31 -14.39 -1.23
C ASN A 107 0.18 -15.32 -0.78
N LYS A 108 -1.03 -15.19 -1.32
CA LYS A 108 -2.18 -16.00 -0.95
C LYS A 108 -2.90 -16.47 -2.21
N ASN A 109 -2.90 -17.78 -2.44
CA ASN A 109 -3.69 -18.37 -3.51
C ASN A 109 -5.18 -18.10 -3.29
N SER A 110 -5.87 -17.77 -4.38
CA SER A 110 -7.33 -17.56 -4.38
C SER A 110 -7.83 -16.46 -3.43
N SER A 111 -6.97 -15.55 -2.99
CA SER A 111 -7.36 -14.37 -2.21
C SER A 111 -7.28 -13.13 -3.07
N TYR A 112 -8.41 -12.44 -3.19
CA TYR A 112 -8.61 -11.34 -4.13
C TYR A 112 -9.11 -10.10 -3.40
N PHE A 113 -8.92 -8.95 -4.02
CA PHE A 113 -9.36 -7.68 -3.48
C PHE A 113 -9.61 -6.66 -4.61
N CYS A 114 -10.37 -5.61 -4.30
CA CYS A 114 -10.65 -4.52 -5.24
C CYS A 114 -9.64 -3.39 -5.13
N LYS A 115 -8.70 -3.29 -6.06
CA LYS A 115 -7.83 -2.12 -6.16
C LYS A 115 -8.65 -0.96 -6.72
N PHE A 116 -8.80 0.09 -5.93
CA PHE A 116 -9.47 1.32 -6.35
C PHE A 116 -8.60 2.15 -7.31
N ASN A 117 -9.28 2.92 -8.14
CA ASN A 117 -8.70 4.02 -8.90
C ASN A 117 -8.39 5.20 -7.97
N GLN A 118 -7.58 6.15 -8.45
CA GLN A 118 -7.25 7.37 -7.69
C GLN A 118 -8.53 8.11 -7.28
N GLY A 119 -8.59 8.57 -6.03
CA GLY A 119 -9.75 9.28 -5.47
C GLY A 119 -10.87 8.38 -4.94
N TYR A 120 -10.73 7.05 -5.02
CA TYR A 120 -11.72 6.10 -4.49
C TYR A 120 -11.13 5.23 -3.39
N SER A 121 -11.98 4.73 -2.50
CA SER A 121 -11.60 3.94 -1.33
C SER A 121 -12.70 2.97 -0.91
N GLY A 122 -12.39 2.12 0.08
CA GLY A 122 -13.29 1.10 0.64
C GLY A 122 -13.18 -0.26 -0.05
N ILE A 123 -13.80 -1.27 0.55
CA ILE A 123 -13.75 -2.68 0.09
C ILE A 123 -14.14 -2.88 -1.38
N TYR A 124 -15.09 -2.09 -1.89
CA TYR A 124 -15.62 -2.17 -3.26
C TYR A 124 -15.41 -0.86 -4.05
N CYS A 125 -14.47 0.00 -3.63
CA CYS A 125 -14.12 1.22 -4.36
C CYS A 125 -15.28 2.23 -4.52
N GLN A 126 -16.19 2.30 -3.55
CA GLN A 126 -17.42 3.13 -3.63
C GLN A 126 -17.27 4.49 -2.95
N LYS A 127 -16.32 4.65 -2.02
CA LYS A 127 -16.16 5.89 -1.25
C LYS A 127 -15.22 6.84 -1.98
N GLU A 128 -15.76 7.94 -2.51
CA GLU A 128 -14.98 9.01 -3.13
C GLU A 128 -14.28 9.88 -2.07
N HIS A 129 -13.07 10.35 -2.37
CA HIS A 129 -12.33 11.27 -1.53
C HIS A 129 -11.46 12.22 -2.36
N ASN A 130 -11.25 13.43 -1.81
CA ASN A 130 -10.41 14.43 -2.44
C ASN A 130 -8.92 14.14 -2.19
N CYS A 131 -8.15 14.03 -3.27
CA CYS A 131 -6.71 13.82 -3.23
C CYS A 131 -5.96 15.14 -3.05
N SER A 132 -5.05 15.20 -2.09
CA SER A 132 -4.22 16.39 -1.83
C SER A 132 -2.79 16.29 -2.40
N CYS A 133 -2.55 15.30 -3.26
CA CYS A 133 -1.23 15.02 -3.83
C CYS A 133 -0.90 15.93 -5.02
N SER A 134 0.40 16.18 -5.26
CA SER A 134 0.88 16.95 -6.40
C SER A 134 0.50 16.31 -7.76
N PHE A 135 0.43 17.12 -8.81
CA PHE A 135 0.18 16.65 -10.17
C PHE A 135 1.19 15.57 -10.61
N HIS A 136 0.75 14.55 -11.36
CA HIS A 136 1.51 13.34 -11.73
C HIS A 136 2.02 12.48 -10.56
N SER A 137 1.47 12.62 -9.35
CA SER A 137 1.70 11.67 -8.27
C SER A 137 0.50 10.75 -8.10
N LEU A 138 0.73 9.58 -7.51
CA LEU A 138 -0.32 8.60 -7.27
C LEU A 138 -0.91 8.81 -5.88
N CYS A 139 -2.21 9.07 -5.84
CA CYS A 139 -2.99 9.20 -4.62
C CYS A 139 -3.56 7.84 -4.21
N ILE A 140 -3.30 7.40 -2.98
CA ILE A 140 -3.86 6.16 -2.40
C ILE A 140 -5.00 6.50 -1.45
N THR A 141 -4.79 7.50 -0.59
CA THR A 141 -5.81 8.09 0.28
C THR A 141 -5.69 9.61 0.23
N SER A 142 -6.58 10.32 0.91
CA SER A 142 -6.55 11.80 0.98
C SER A 142 -5.20 12.38 1.44
N SER A 143 -4.46 11.64 2.27
CA SER A 143 -3.15 12.03 2.82
C SER A 143 -1.97 11.18 2.34
N MET A 144 -2.21 10.02 1.71
CA MET A 144 -1.16 9.11 1.24
C MET A 144 -0.86 9.31 -0.24
N CYS A 145 0.35 9.78 -0.53
CA CYS A 145 0.82 10.03 -1.89
C CYS A 145 2.08 9.21 -2.18
N ILE A 146 2.18 8.69 -3.41
CA ILE A 146 3.37 8.04 -3.94
C ILE A 146 3.97 8.95 -5.01
N CYS A 147 5.15 9.46 -4.72
CA CYS A 147 5.81 10.44 -5.58
C CYS A 147 6.57 9.77 -6.74
N PRO A 148 6.62 10.38 -7.94
CA PRO A 148 7.53 9.95 -8.99
C PRO A 148 9.00 10.18 -8.59
N MET A 149 9.94 9.62 -9.35
CA MET A 149 11.39 9.68 -9.07
C MET A 149 11.95 11.10 -8.82
N ASN A 150 11.38 12.12 -9.44
CA ASN A 150 11.86 13.51 -9.35
C ASN A 150 11.19 14.33 -8.22
N LYS A 151 10.26 13.74 -7.46
CA LYS A 151 9.49 14.42 -6.41
C LYS A 151 9.59 13.70 -5.07
N PHE A 152 9.47 14.44 -3.99
CA PHE A 152 9.47 13.94 -2.62
C PHE A 152 8.59 14.77 -1.68
N GLY A 153 8.54 14.38 -0.41
CA GLY A 153 7.66 14.94 0.62
C GLY A 153 6.32 14.21 0.68
N SER A 154 5.56 14.44 1.76
CA SER A 154 4.30 13.73 2.05
C SER A 154 3.26 13.85 0.94
N LYS A 155 3.22 15.00 0.25
CA LYS A 155 2.29 15.30 -0.85
C LYS A 155 2.96 15.42 -2.22
N CYS A 156 4.25 15.08 -2.33
CA CYS A 156 5.01 15.11 -3.58
C CYS A 156 5.14 16.49 -4.26
N TYR A 157 4.98 17.60 -3.53
CA TYR A 157 5.16 18.94 -4.10
C TYR A 157 6.64 19.34 -4.22
N LEU A 158 7.51 18.77 -3.40
CA LEU A 158 8.93 19.06 -3.41
C LEU A 158 9.59 18.33 -4.58
N LYS A 159 10.41 19.03 -5.36
CA LYS A 159 11.20 18.44 -6.43
C LYS A 159 12.63 18.28 -5.96
N HIS A 160 13.29 17.22 -6.39
CA HIS A 160 14.74 17.18 -6.31
C HIS A 160 15.27 18.32 -7.18
N SER A 161 15.81 19.37 -6.55
CA SER A 161 16.78 20.19 -7.26
C SER A 161 17.91 19.24 -7.62
N PHE A 162 18.21 19.09 -8.92
CA PHE A 162 19.52 18.59 -9.27
C PHE A 162 20.51 19.48 -8.50
N CYS A 163 21.44 18.86 -7.77
CA CYS A 163 22.59 19.63 -7.29
C CYS A 163 23.25 20.19 -8.55
N GLN A 164 22.98 21.46 -8.83
CA GLN A 164 23.84 22.28 -9.67
C GLN A 164 25.10 22.51 -8.84
N SER A 165 25.96 21.49 -8.76
CA SER A 165 27.38 21.69 -8.46
C SER A 165 28.01 22.12 -9.79
N CYS A 166 28.32 23.41 -9.95
CA CYS A 166 29.53 24.10 -9.48
C CYS A 166 30.73 23.75 -10.36
#